data_AF-Q8KSG7-F1
#
_entry.id   AF-Q8KSG7-F1
#
_cell.length_a   1.000
_cell.length_b   1.000
_cell.length_c   1.000
_cell.angle_alpha   90.00
_cell.angle_beta   90.00
_cell.angle_gamma   90.00
#
_symmetry.space_group_name_H-M   'P 1'
#
loop_
_entity.id
_entity.type
_entity.pdbx_description
1 polymer ?
#
loop_
_entity_poly.entity_id
_entity_poly.type
_entity_poly.pdbx_seq_one_letter_code
_entity_poly.pdbx_strand_id
1 'polypeptide(L)'
;FGFLAVVNKYGFIETPYRRVAWTDHKVTDKIDYLTADEEDNYIVAQANSPLNEDGSFVDDTVLARHKDDNIEISPEKVDYMDVSPKQVVAVATACIPFLKTMTLTVP
;
A
#
# COMPACT_ATOMS: atom_id res chain seq x y z
N PHE A 1 16.12 2.15 -4.61
CA PHE A 1 15.26 0.98 -4.88
C PHE A 1 14.32 0.86 -3.69
N GLY A 2 13.06 1.28 -3.83
CA GLY A 2 12.07 1.21 -2.76
C GLY A 2 11.88 -0.25 -2.35
N PHE A 3 12.11 -0.55 -1.08
CA PHE A 3 12.50 -1.88 -0.57
C PHE A 3 11.43 -2.99 -0.63
N LEU A 4 10.28 -2.77 -1.28
CA LEU A 4 9.14 -3.70 -1.22
C LEU A 4 8.64 -4.18 -2.59
N ALA A 5 9.04 -3.54 -3.69
CA ALA A 5 8.67 -3.99 -5.03
C ALA A 5 9.53 -5.21 -5.44
N VAL A 6 8.89 -6.35 -5.67
CA VAL A 6 9.55 -7.58 -6.12
C VAL A 6 9.35 -7.72 -7.63
N VAL A 7 10.43 -8.06 -8.35
CA VAL A 7 10.34 -8.35 -9.78
C VAL A 7 10.15 -9.86 -9.95
N ASN A 8 9.02 -10.27 -10.51
CA ASN A 8 8.75 -11.67 -10.83
C ASN A 8 9.70 -12.14 -11.96
N LYS A 9 9.84 -13.46 -12.13
CA LYS A 9 10.53 -14.15 -13.25
C LYS A 9 10.20 -13.59 -14.64
N TYR A 10 9.00 -13.02 -14.79
CA TYR A 10 8.48 -12.47 -16.03
C TYR A 10 8.79 -10.97 -16.23
N GLY A 11 9.46 -10.32 -15.27
CA GLY A 11 9.81 -8.91 -15.32
C GLY A 11 8.72 -7.95 -14.85
N PHE A 12 7.59 -8.46 -14.36
CA PHE A 12 6.52 -7.64 -13.77
C PHE A 12 6.89 -7.22 -12.35
N ILE A 13 6.50 -5.99 -12.01
CA ILE A 13 6.65 -5.43 -10.67
C ILE A 13 5.42 -5.85 -9.86
N GLU A 14 5.66 -6.55 -8.77
CA GLU A 14 4.65 -6.96 -7.81
C GLU A 14 4.88 -6.25 -6.48
N THR A 15 3.78 -5.92 -5.82
CA THR A 15 3.78 -5.20 -4.56
C THR A 15 3.14 -6.08 -3.48
N PRO A 16 3.76 -6.20 -2.29
CA PRO A 16 3.23 -7.02 -1.22
C PRO A 16 2.03 -6.34 -0.55
N TYR A 17 0.94 -7.07 -0.41
CA TYR A 17 -0.27 -6.67 0.29
C TYR A 17 -0.64 -7.70 1.36
N ARG A 18 -1.14 -7.22 2.50
CA ARG A 18 -1.72 -8.09 3.54
C ARG A 18 -3.14 -8.46 3.16
N ARG A 19 -3.46 -9.74 3.21
CA ARG A 19 -4.80 -10.23 2.90
C ARG A 19 -5.75 -10.01 4.06
N VAL A 20 -6.95 -9.51 3.77
CA VAL A 20 -8.06 -9.46 4.73
C VAL A 20 -8.90 -10.73 4.60
N ALA A 21 -9.19 -11.37 5.73
CA ALA A 21 -10.06 -12.53 5.76
C ALA A 21 -11.52 -12.09 5.61
N TRP A 22 -12.09 -12.25 4.42
CA TRP A 22 -13.51 -12.08 4.09
C TRP A 22 -14.53 -12.68 5.06
N THR A 23 -14.19 -13.72 5.84
CA THR A 23 -15.10 -14.35 6.80
C THR A 23 -15.18 -13.63 8.15
N ASP A 24 -14.10 -12.97 8.55
CA ASP A 24 -13.94 -12.40 9.90
C ASP A 24 -13.62 -10.89 9.85
N HIS A 25 -13.37 -10.37 8.65
CA HIS A 25 -12.99 -9.00 8.33
C HIS A 25 -11.73 -8.53 9.09
N LYS A 26 -10.78 -9.47 9.26
CA LYS A 26 -9.51 -9.25 9.95
C LYS A 26 -8.34 -9.30 8.99
N VAL A 27 -7.41 -8.40 9.21
CA VAL A 27 -6.13 -8.36 8.51
C VAL A 27 -5.31 -9.56 8.97
N THR A 28 -4.91 -10.40 8.03
CA THR A 28 -4.10 -11.58 8.31
C THR A 28 -2.61 -11.30 8.09
N ASP A 29 -1.74 -12.14 8.66
CA ASP A 29 -0.30 -12.12 8.37
C ASP A 29 0.07 -12.73 7.01
N LYS A 30 -0.93 -13.13 6.22
CA LYS A 30 -0.69 -13.62 4.86
C LYS A 30 -0.40 -12.44 3.94
N ILE A 31 0.77 -12.47 3.32
CA ILE A 31 1.19 -11.50 2.31
C ILE A 31 1.01 -12.15 0.94
N ASP A 32 0.21 -11.51 0.09
CA ASP A 32 0.06 -11.84 -1.31
C ASP A 32 0.72 -10.73 -2.15
N TYR A 33 1.39 -11.10 -3.23
CA TYR A 33 2.06 -10.17 -4.13
C TYR A 33 1.15 -9.92 -5.32
N LEU A 34 0.72 -8.67 -5.49
CA LEU A 34 -0.19 -8.29 -6.56
C LEU A 34 0.52 -7.41 -7.58
N THR A 35 0.22 -7.65 -8.85
CA THR A 35 0.57 -6.70 -9.93
C THR A 35 -0.38 -5.49 -9.90
N ALA A 36 0.00 -4.40 -10.57
CA ALA A 36 -0.82 -3.18 -10.63
C ALA A 36 -2.21 -3.43 -11.26
N ASP A 37 -2.32 -4.37 -12.21
CA ASP A 37 -3.59 -4.74 -12.84
C ASP A 37 -4.48 -5.56 -11.90
N GLU A 38 -3.89 -6.47 -11.13
CA GLU A 38 -4.60 -7.25 -10.12
C GLU A 38 -5.10 -6.35 -8.98
N GLU A 39 -4.26 -5.44 -8.48
CA GLU A 39 -4.64 -4.46 -7.46
C GLU A 39 -5.88 -3.65 -7.85
N ASP A 40 -6.01 -3.25 -9.13
CA ASP A 40 -7.14 -2.45 -9.63
C ASP A 40 -8.51 -3.16 -9.49
N ASN A 41 -8.51 -4.48 -9.29
CA ASN A 41 -9.71 -5.28 -9.10
C ASN A 41 -10.10 -5.46 -7.62
N TYR A 42 -9.28 -4.97 -6.69
CA TYR A 42 -9.48 -5.15 -5.25
C TYR A 42 -9.54 -3.82 -4.50
N ILE A 43 -10.18 -3.84 -3.33
CA ILE A 43 -10.23 -2.68 -2.43
C ILE A 43 -9.09 -2.80 -1.42
N VAL A 44 -8.16 -1.84 -1.47
CA VAL A 44 -6.95 -1.84 -0.63
C VAL A 44 -7.05 -0.79 0.45
N ALA A 45 -7.13 -1.21 1.72
CA ALA A 45 -7.07 -0.31 2.87
C ALA A 45 -5.68 0.29 3.07
N GLN A 46 -5.63 1.56 3.51
CA GLN A 46 -4.38 2.22 3.82
C GLN A 46 -3.72 1.66 5.09
N ALA A 47 -2.39 1.53 5.08
CA ALA A 47 -1.59 1.03 6.22
C ALA A 47 -1.66 1.89 7.49
N ASN A 48 -2.17 3.13 7.40
CA ASN A 48 -2.36 4.03 8.55
C ASN A 48 -3.67 3.76 9.32
N SER A 49 -4.53 2.88 8.80
CA SER A 49 -5.83 2.59 9.43
C SER A 49 -5.61 1.88 10.77
N PRO A 50 -6.25 2.33 11.86
CA PRO A 50 -6.08 1.73 13.17
C PRO A 50 -6.67 0.32 13.21
N LEU A 51 -5.87 -0.64 13.69
CA LEU A 51 -6.25 -2.04 13.88
C LEU A 51 -6.24 -2.39 15.37
N ASN A 52 -7.13 -3.29 15.78
CA ASN A 52 -7.13 -3.93 17.09
C ASN A 52 -6.02 -5.00 17.16
N GLU A 53 -5.70 -5.47 18.38
CA GLU A 53 -4.71 -6.54 18.62
C GLU A 53 -5.03 -7.85 17.89
N ASP A 54 -6.30 -8.09 17.63
CA ASP A 54 -6.83 -9.27 16.92
C ASP A 54 -6.83 -9.08 15.38
N GLY A 55 -6.47 -7.90 14.88
CA GLY A 55 -6.36 -7.60 13.45
C GLY A 55 -7.65 -7.09 12.79
N SER A 56 -8.72 -6.87 13.55
CA SER A 56 -9.92 -6.17 13.10
C SER A 56 -9.70 -4.66 13.02
N PHE A 57 -10.41 -3.97 12.14
CA PHE A 57 -10.39 -2.51 12.08
C PHE A 57 -11.05 -1.91 13.33
N VAL A 58 -10.45 -0.84 13.87
CA VAL A 58 -10.99 -0.14 15.05
C VAL A 58 -12.22 0.69 14.68
N ASP A 59 -12.17 1.29 13.48
CA ASP A 59 -13.22 2.16 12.98
C ASP A 59 -14.20 1.40 12.09
N ASP A 60 -15.46 1.86 12.06
CA ASP A 60 -16.51 1.30 11.21
C ASP A 60 -16.36 1.77 9.76
N THR A 61 -15.56 2.82 9.54
CA THR A 61 -15.20 3.35 8.23
C THR A 61 -13.69 3.36 8.04
N VAL A 62 -13.22 2.78 6.94
CA VAL A 62 -11.80 2.68 6.60
C VAL A 62 -11.54 3.41 5.29
N LEU A 63 -10.46 4.19 5.28
CA LEU A 63 -9.92 4.78 4.07
C LEU A 63 -9.25 3.70 3.22
N ALA A 64 -9.86 3.43 2.08
CA ALA A 64 -9.36 2.49 1.10
C ALA A 64 -9.14 3.16 -0.24
N ARG A 65 -8.31 2.55 -1.08
CA ARG A 65 -8.10 2.93 -2.46
C ARG A 65 -8.68 1.84 -3.35
N HIS A 66 -9.41 2.28 -4.37
CA HIS A 66 -9.88 1.40 -5.43
C HIS A 66 -9.55 2.08 -6.77
N LYS A 67 -8.71 1.41 -7.57
CA LYS A 67 -8.12 1.95 -8.80
C LYS A 67 -7.25 3.19 -8.55
N ASP A 68 -7.82 4.37 -8.74
CA ASP A 68 -7.17 5.68 -8.57
C ASP A 68 -7.91 6.57 -7.55
N ASP A 69 -9.06 6.11 -7.04
CA ASP A 69 -9.92 6.89 -6.16
C ASP A 69 -9.75 6.45 -4.70
N ASN A 70 -9.75 7.43 -3.80
CA ASN A 70 -9.71 7.18 -2.36
C ASN A 70 -11.14 7.21 -1.83
N ILE A 71 -11.63 6.07 -1.39
CA ILE A 71 -12.98 5.87 -0.91
C ILE A 71 -12.99 5.55 0.58
N GLU A 72 -14.01 6.03 1.27
CA GLU A 72 -14.31 5.64 2.64
C GLU A 72 -15.36 4.53 2.59
N ILE A 73 -15.00 3.34 3.09
CA ILE A 73 -15.83 2.16 2.99
C ILE A 73 -15.80 1.35 4.28
N SER A 74 -16.86 0.57 4.51
CA SER A 74 -16.90 -0.34 5.65
C SER A 74 -15.81 -1.41 5.54
N PRO A 75 -15.17 -1.81 6.66
CA PRO A 75 -14.08 -2.78 6.68
C PRO A 75 -14.48 -4.15 6.11
N GLU A 76 -15.78 -4.46 6.09
CA GLU A 76 -16.32 -5.68 5.48
C GLU A 76 -16.06 -5.82 3.97
N LYS A 77 -15.89 -4.68 3.27
CA LYS A 77 -15.65 -4.64 1.83
C LYS A 77 -14.17 -4.53 1.45
N VAL A 78 -13.28 -4.52 2.44
CA VAL A 78 -11.83 -4.43 2.21
C VAL A 78 -11.29 -5.83 1.93
N ASP A 79 -10.57 -5.98 0.81
CA ASP A 79 -9.95 -7.24 0.41
C ASP A 79 -8.49 -7.35 0.88
N TYR A 80 -7.76 -6.23 0.79
CA TYR A 80 -6.33 -6.15 1.10
C TYR A 80 -5.99 -4.92 1.92
N MET A 81 -4.84 -4.94 2.57
CA MET A 81 -4.28 -3.80 3.30
C MET A 81 -2.82 -3.61 2.91
N ASP A 82 -2.40 -2.36 2.78
CA ASP A 82 -1.03 -1.99 2.47
C ASP A 82 -0.06 -2.41 3.59
N VAL A 83 1.10 -2.99 3.25
CA VAL A 83 2.05 -3.54 4.24
C VAL A 83 2.81 -2.42 4.97
N SER A 84 3.05 -1.29 4.30
CA SER A 84 3.80 -0.20 4.91
C SER A 84 3.49 1.16 4.29
N PRO A 85 3.21 2.21 5.09
CA PRO A 85 2.97 3.56 4.59
C PRO A 85 4.22 4.20 3.93
N LYS A 86 5.38 3.56 4.00
CA LYS A 86 6.63 4.00 3.34
C LYS A 86 6.69 3.66 1.84
N GLN A 87 5.66 3.00 1.30
CA GLN A 87 5.62 2.48 -0.07
C GLN A 87 5.47 3.57 -1.15
N VAL A 88 4.90 4.73 -0.83
CA VAL A 88 4.52 5.76 -1.83
C VAL A 88 5.69 6.60 -2.37
N VAL A 89 6.88 6.54 -1.76
CA VAL A 89 8.00 7.43 -2.11
C VAL A 89 9.14 6.68 -2.82
N ALA A 90 8.91 6.19 -4.04
CA ALA A 90 10.02 5.60 -4.81
C ALA A 90 9.99 5.80 -6.33
N VAL A 91 8.83 6.04 -6.96
CA VAL A 91 8.76 6.04 -8.43
C VAL A 91 9.10 7.39 -9.09
N ALA A 92 9.02 8.52 -8.38
CA ALA A 92 9.30 9.83 -8.98
C ALA A 92 10.74 10.35 -8.78
N THR A 93 11.47 9.90 -7.75
CA THR A 93 12.76 10.51 -7.36
C THR A 93 14.00 9.82 -7.96
N ALA A 94 13.83 8.74 -8.71
CA ALA A 94 14.95 8.04 -9.36
C ALA A 94 15.27 8.57 -10.77
N CYS A 95 14.35 9.29 -11.42
CA CYS A 95 14.52 9.80 -12.79
C CYS A 95 14.91 11.28 -12.87
N ILE A 96 15.27 11.93 -11.76
CA ILE A 96 15.91 13.25 -11.78
C ILE A 96 17.24 13.18 -11.03
N PRO A 97 18.35 12.79 -11.70
CA PRO A 97 19.70 12.90 -11.13
C PRO A 97 20.24 14.34 -11.17
N PHE A 98 19.40 15.38 -11.10
CA PHE A 98 19.83 16.79 -11.14
C PHE A 98 18.89 17.72 -10.37
N LEU A 99 18.94 17.68 -9.03
CA LEU A 99 18.75 18.92 -8.23
C LEU A 99 19.33 18.76 -6.82
N LYS A 100 20.65 18.63 -6.73
CA LYS A 100 21.40 19.05 -5.54
C LYS A 100 22.19 20.30 -5.90
N THR A 101 21.48 21.37 -6.24
CA THR A 101 22.09 22.70 -6.41
C THR A 101 21.64 23.61 -5.28
N MET A 102 22.62 23.91 -4.44
CA MET A 102 22.75 25.12 -3.60
C MET A 102 21.71 25.36 -2.50
N THR A 103 22.06 24.92 -1.30
CA THR A 103 22.04 25.81 -0.13
C THR A 103 23.41 25.77 0.53
N LEU A 104 24.41 26.39 -0.11
CA LEU A 104 25.60 26.82 0.61
C LEU A 104 25.22 28.15 1.28
N THR A 105 24.91 28.07 2.57
CA THR A 105 24.95 29.22 3.47
C THR A 105 26.37 29.80 3.40
N VAL A 106 26.50 30.98 2.82
CA VAL A 106 27.68 31.83 3.05
C VAL A 106 27.43 32.65 4.32
N PRO A 107 28.39 32.74 5.26
CA PRO A 107 28.42 33.81 6.25
C PRO A 107 28.81 35.15 5.60
#